data_AF-A0A496Y681-F1
#
_entry.id   AF-A0A496Y681-F1
#
_cell.length_a   1.000
_cell.length_b   1.000
_cell.length_c   1.000
_cell.angle_alpha   90.00
_cell.angle_beta   90.00
_cell.angle_gamma   90.00
#
_symmetry.space_group_name_H-M   'P 1'
#
loop_
_entity.id
_entity.type
_entity.pdbx_description
1 polymer ?
#
loop_
_entity_poly.entity_id
_entity_poly.type
_entity_poly.pdbx_seq_one_letter_code
_entity_poly.pdbx_strand_id
1 'polypeptide(L)'
;MIRKVESTNIPEPEPPLAWAPCFMEHQFPVAKVSMESYKERKAVAGQTLTGLGKWWGRKPLVMVRAALLGLLLPATANPVRDREIFLKLMTMDPEGLRQRKDKPIPKSQLIDELAKMPPSVRERFLDTGAPKNIPLLRSDLSRQEKVELQRLVFERMPYSEKLRYC
;
A
#
# COMPACT_ATOMS: atom_id res chain seq x y z
N MET A 1 38.22 -46.13 -30.36
CA MET A 1 38.86 -45.38 -29.25
C MET A 1 38.10 -44.07 -29.10
N ILE A 2 37.17 -43.99 -28.15
CA ILE A 2 36.33 -42.80 -27.94
C ILE A 2 37.16 -41.80 -27.14
N ARG A 3 37.47 -40.64 -27.73
CA ARG A 3 38.15 -39.54 -27.03
C ARG A 3 37.20 -39.00 -25.96
N LYS A 4 37.63 -39.09 -24.69
CA LYS A 4 36.97 -38.44 -23.56
C LYS A 4 37.07 -36.93 -23.79
N VAL A 5 35.94 -36.26 -24.00
CA VAL A 5 35.90 -34.80 -24.05
C VAL A 5 36.22 -34.32 -22.64
N GLU A 6 37.40 -33.75 -22.44
CA GLU A 6 37.72 -33.03 -21.21
C GLU A 6 36.78 -31.83 -21.13
N SER A 7 35.81 -31.90 -20.21
CA SER A 7 34.99 -30.76 -19.85
C SER A 7 35.91 -29.72 -19.21
N THR A 8 36.33 -28.72 -19.99
CA THR A 8 36.93 -27.51 -19.45
C THR A 8 35.90 -26.89 -18.50
N ASN A 9 36.15 -26.99 -17.19
CA ASN A 9 35.43 -26.22 -16.17
C ASN A 9 35.78 -24.75 -16.39
N ILE A 10 35.08 -24.10 -17.33
CA ILE A 10 35.07 -22.66 -17.43
C ILE A 10 34.22 -22.22 -16.23
N PRO A 11 34.79 -21.50 -15.24
CA PRO A 11 33.98 -20.97 -14.16
C PRO A 11 32.91 -20.07 -14.79
N GLU A 12 31.64 -20.40 -14.58
CA GLU A 12 30.56 -19.54 -15.03
C GLU A 12 30.77 -18.14 -14.45
N PRO A 13 30.59 -17.08 -15.25
CA PRO A 13 30.71 -15.73 -14.74
C PRO A 13 29.73 -15.57 -13.57
N GLU A 14 30.22 -15.04 -12.46
CA GLU A 14 29.41 -14.87 -11.27
C GLU A 14 28.14 -14.07 -11.61
N PRO A 15 26.95 -14.52 -11.18
CA PRO A 15 25.73 -13.86 -11.56
C PRO A 15 25.73 -12.44 -10.98
N PRO A 16 25.19 -11.46 -11.71
CA PRO A 16 25.06 -10.10 -11.21
C PRO A 16 24.38 -10.11 -9.83
N LEU A 17 24.95 -9.36 -8.88
CA LEU A 17 24.42 -9.20 -7.51
C LEU A 17 24.50 -10.46 -6.63
N ALA A 18 25.34 -11.45 -6.95
CA ALA A 18 25.46 -12.70 -6.19
C ALA A 18 25.68 -12.53 -4.66
N TRP A 19 26.34 -11.45 -4.23
CA TRP A 19 26.63 -11.15 -2.82
C TRP A 19 25.97 -9.85 -2.36
N ALA A 20 25.08 -9.28 -3.19
CA ALA A 20 24.36 -8.09 -2.77
C ALA A 20 23.43 -8.46 -1.60
N PRO A 21 23.44 -7.69 -0.50
CA PRO A 21 22.48 -7.92 0.58
C PRO A 21 21.06 -7.78 0.06
N CYS A 22 20.11 -8.55 0.61
CA CYS A 22 18.72 -8.45 0.17
C CYS A 22 17.96 -7.35 0.93
N PHE A 23 16.95 -6.78 0.29
CA PHE A 23 16.09 -5.75 0.87
C PHE A 23 15.43 -6.19 2.18
N MET A 24 15.00 -7.46 2.24
CA MET A 24 14.26 -8.01 3.38
C MET A 24 15.08 -7.97 4.67
N GLU A 25 16.39 -8.26 4.60
CA GLU A 25 17.29 -8.26 5.75
C GLU A 25 17.46 -6.87 6.37
N HIS A 26 17.26 -5.81 5.58
CA HIS A 26 17.56 -4.44 6.01
C HIS A 26 16.33 -3.65 6.43
N GLN A 27 15.22 -3.75 5.69
CA GLN A 27 14.11 -2.79 5.83
C GLN A 27 12.75 -3.31 5.39
N PHE A 28 12.47 -4.60 5.63
CA PHE A 28 11.17 -5.18 5.31
C PHE A 28 10.02 -4.47 6.06
N PRO A 29 8.97 -3.97 5.36
CA PRO A 29 7.91 -3.17 5.97
C PRO A 29 6.85 -4.04 6.67
N VAL A 30 7.24 -4.69 7.78
CA VAL A 30 6.43 -5.66 8.54
C VAL A 30 5.03 -5.13 8.86
N ALA A 31 4.91 -3.89 9.35
CA ALA A 31 3.63 -3.30 9.73
C ALA A 31 2.64 -3.19 8.56
N LYS A 32 3.10 -2.69 7.40
CA LYS A 32 2.24 -2.54 6.20
C LYS A 32 1.83 -3.89 5.64
N VAL A 33 2.79 -4.82 5.52
CA VAL A 33 2.53 -6.18 5.02
C VAL A 33 1.54 -6.90 5.93
N SER A 34 1.64 -6.71 7.24
CA SER A 34 0.71 -7.28 8.23
C SER A 34 -0.71 -6.73 8.07
N MET A 35 -0.87 -5.41 7.91
CA MET A 35 -2.18 -4.79 7.69
C MET A 35 -2.84 -5.27 6.39
N GLU A 36 -2.08 -5.39 5.30
CA GLU A 36 -2.58 -5.90 4.02
C GLU A 36 -2.96 -7.39 4.10
N SER A 37 -2.11 -8.18 4.76
CA SER A 37 -2.36 -9.61 5.00
C SER A 37 -3.64 -9.83 5.82
N TYR A 38 -3.86 -8.99 6.83
CA TYR A 38 -5.08 -8.99 7.62
C TYR A 38 -6.31 -8.67 6.77
N LYS A 39 -6.22 -7.61 5.94
CA LYS A 39 -7.30 -7.23 5.01
C LYS A 39 -7.64 -8.36 4.04
N GLU A 40 -6.65 -8.98 3.40
CA GLU A 40 -6.85 -10.11 2.49
C GLU A 40 -7.56 -11.29 3.20
N ARG A 41 -7.19 -11.55 4.46
CA ARG A 41 -7.85 -12.59 5.26
C ARG A 41 -9.30 -12.26 5.62
N LYS A 42 -9.61 -10.99 5.85
CA LYS A 42 -10.96 -10.51 6.18
C LYS A 42 -11.87 -10.32 4.97
N ALA A 43 -11.35 -10.37 3.75
CA ALA A 43 -12.13 -10.14 2.53
C ALA A 43 -13.20 -11.21 2.21
N VAL A 44 -13.23 -12.35 2.93
CA VAL A 44 -14.18 -13.49 2.80
C VAL A 44 -14.60 -13.80 1.35
N ALA A 45 -15.60 -13.09 0.83
CA ALA A 45 -16.13 -13.23 -0.54
C ALA A 45 -15.15 -12.82 -1.65
N GLY A 46 -14.16 -11.96 -1.36
CA GLY A 46 -13.14 -11.51 -2.31
C GLY A 46 -11.95 -12.47 -2.47
N GLN A 47 -11.99 -13.66 -1.87
CA GLN A 47 -10.89 -14.63 -1.95
C GLN A 47 -11.07 -15.55 -3.16
N THR A 48 -10.03 -15.65 -3.99
CA THR A 48 -10.02 -16.48 -5.21
C THR A 48 -10.26 -17.97 -4.94
N LEU A 49 -9.97 -18.45 -3.73
CA LEU A 49 -10.17 -19.84 -3.31
C LEU A 49 -11.20 -19.87 -2.17
N THR A 50 -12.47 -20.05 -2.52
CA THR A 50 -13.58 -20.10 -1.56
C THR A 50 -13.55 -21.36 -0.68
N GLY A 51 -13.73 -21.19 0.63
CA GLY A 51 -14.37 -22.13 1.57
C GLY A 51 -13.74 -23.50 1.87
N LEU A 52 -12.87 -24.04 1.01
CA LEU A 52 -12.42 -25.44 1.06
C LEU A 52 -10.96 -25.62 1.51
N GLY A 53 -10.36 -24.61 2.14
CA GLY A 53 -8.97 -24.65 2.63
C GLY A 53 -8.87 -24.50 4.14
N LYS A 54 -8.20 -25.46 4.80
CA LYS A 54 -7.89 -25.44 6.24
C LYS A 54 -7.13 -24.16 6.64
N TRP A 55 -7.47 -23.55 7.77
CA TRP A 55 -6.98 -22.25 8.25
C TRP A 55 -5.46 -22.14 8.44
N TRP A 56 -4.74 -23.27 8.47
CA TRP A 56 -3.28 -23.34 8.54
C TRP A 56 -2.57 -23.38 7.18
N GLY A 57 -3.28 -23.62 6.07
CA GLY A 57 -2.66 -23.79 4.74
C GLY A 57 -2.58 -22.53 3.89
N ARG A 58 -3.38 -21.49 4.18
CA ARG A 58 -3.51 -20.31 3.32
C ARG A 58 -2.57 -19.18 3.74
N LYS A 59 -1.48 -19.04 2.99
CA LYS A 59 -0.59 -17.87 3.10
C LYS A 59 -1.19 -16.69 2.32
N PRO A 60 -1.30 -15.49 2.91
CA PRO A 60 -1.74 -14.31 2.18
C PRO A 60 -0.88 -14.07 0.94
N LEU A 61 -1.50 -13.88 -0.22
CA LEU A 61 -0.78 -13.66 -1.48
C LEU A 61 0.04 -12.36 -1.43
N VAL A 62 -0.47 -11.33 -0.74
CA VAL A 62 0.28 -10.09 -0.52
C VAL A 62 1.55 -10.32 0.29
N MET A 63 1.53 -11.25 1.25
CA MET A 63 2.70 -11.62 2.05
C MET A 63 3.71 -12.40 1.21
N VAL A 64 3.25 -13.35 0.39
CA VAL A 64 4.11 -14.13 -0.51
C VAL A 64 4.80 -13.20 -1.52
N ARG A 65 4.04 -12.28 -2.14
CA ARG A 65 4.58 -11.27 -3.06
C ARG A 65 5.62 -10.38 -2.37
N ALA A 66 5.31 -9.88 -1.17
CA ALA A 66 6.25 -9.08 -0.40
C ALA A 66 7.53 -9.86 -0.10
N ALA A 67 7.41 -11.14 0.27
CA ALA A 67 8.56 -11.98 0.57
C ALA A 67 9.46 -12.20 -0.65
N LEU A 68 8.87 -12.54 -1.80
CA LEU A 68 9.60 -12.71 -3.05
C LEU A 68 10.33 -11.41 -3.46
N LEU A 69 9.63 -10.27 -3.44
CA LEU A 69 10.27 -8.99 -3.77
C LEU A 69 11.34 -8.61 -2.76
N GLY A 70 11.15 -8.90 -1.46
CA GLY A 70 12.13 -8.61 -0.44
C GLY A 70 13.41 -9.43 -0.57
N LEU A 71 13.31 -10.66 -1.07
CA LEU A 71 14.47 -11.53 -1.33
C LEU A 71 15.18 -11.17 -2.63
N LEU A 72 14.44 -10.78 -3.67
CA LEU A 72 14.99 -10.53 -5.01
C LEU A 72 15.54 -9.11 -5.21
N LEU A 73 15.05 -8.13 -4.45
CA LEU A 73 15.54 -6.76 -4.57
C LEU A 73 16.86 -6.59 -3.78
N PRO A 74 17.91 -6.03 -4.39
CA PRO A 74 19.14 -5.72 -3.68
C PRO A 74 18.90 -4.55 -2.71
N ALA A 75 19.51 -4.62 -1.53
CA ALA A 75 19.67 -3.47 -0.66
C ALA A 75 20.85 -2.63 -1.18
N THR A 76 20.54 -1.41 -1.61
CA THR A 76 21.52 -0.45 -2.15
C THR A 76 22.02 0.49 -1.07
N ALA A 77 22.93 1.39 -1.42
CA ALA A 77 23.37 2.46 -0.53
C ALA A 77 22.27 3.51 -0.25
N ASN A 78 21.13 3.46 -0.95
CA ASN A 78 20.00 4.39 -0.74
C ASN A 78 18.76 3.64 -0.22
N PRO A 79 18.69 3.38 1.11
CA PRO A 79 17.59 2.61 1.68
C PRO A 79 16.23 3.29 1.48
N VAL A 80 16.18 4.63 1.48
CA VAL A 80 14.95 5.39 1.23
C VAL A 80 14.39 5.06 -0.15
N ARG A 81 15.26 5.07 -1.17
CA ARG A 81 14.85 4.79 -2.56
C ARG A 81 14.44 3.35 -2.76
N ASP A 82 15.16 2.40 -2.16
CA ASP A 82 14.80 0.99 -2.24
C ASP A 82 13.41 0.76 -1.64
N ARG A 83 13.12 1.40 -0.50
CA ARG A 83 11.81 1.32 0.14
C ARG A 83 10.70 1.94 -0.71
N GLU A 84 10.96 3.07 -1.35
CA GLU A 84 10.02 3.67 -2.30
C GLU A 84 9.69 2.72 -3.45
N ILE A 85 10.72 2.10 -4.04
CA ILE A 85 10.56 1.14 -5.14
C ILE A 85 9.80 -0.10 -4.67
N PHE A 86 10.17 -0.67 -3.52
CA PHE A 86 9.46 -1.80 -2.93
C PHE A 86 7.98 -1.49 -2.72
N LEU A 87 7.66 -0.33 -2.12
CA LEU A 87 6.27 0.08 -1.88
C LEU A 87 5.49 0.31 -3.18
N LYS A 88 6.13 0.87 -4.22
CA LYS A 88 5.53 1.00 -5.56
C LYS A 88 5.23 -0.35 -6.20
N LEU A 89 6.18 -1.29 -6.16
CA LEU A 89 6.01 -2.65 -6.67
C LEU A 89 4.90 -3.41 -5.91
N MET A 90 4.68 -3.07 -4.64
CA MET A 90 3.59 -3.60 -3.83
C MET A 90 2.27 -2.81 -3.95
N THR A 91 2.22 -1.73 -4.73
CA THR A 91 1.06 -0.80 -4.81
C THR A 91 0.62 -0.27 -3.44
N MET A 92 1.59 -0.09 -2.54
CA MET A 92 1.44 0.43 -1.17
C MET A 92 1.96 1.87 -1.03
N ASP A 93 2.42 2.46 -2.12
CA ASP A 93 2.80 3.86 -2.24
C ASP A 93 1.54 4.75 -2.34
N PRO A 94 1.66 6.09 -2.16
CA PRO A 94 0.52 6.99 -2.20
C PRO A 94 -0.29 6.92 -3.51
N GLU A 95 0.38 6.75 -4.65
CA GLU A 95 -0.28 6.67 -5.94
C GLU A 95 -1.00 5.32 -6.09
N GLY A 96 -0.34 4.22 -5.74
CA GLY A 96 -0.93 2.89 -5.73
C GLY A 96 -2.19 2.81 -4.84
N LEU A 97 -2.15 3.38 -3.64
CA LEU A 97 -3.32 3.46 -2.75
C LEU A 97 -4.45 4.31 -3.36
N ARG A 98 -4.11 5.39 -4.06
CA ARG A 98 -5.10 6.23 -4.75
C ARG A 98 -5.79 5.47 -5.88
N GLN A 99 -5.05 4.67 -6.64
CA GLN A 99 -5.60 3.83 -7.71
C GLN A 99 -6.47 2.69 -7.14
N ARG A 100 -6.12 2.17 -5.97
CA ARG A 100 -6.87 1.10 -5.28
C ARG A 100 -8.13 1.59 -4.58
N LYS A 101 -8.30 2.90 -4.35
CA LYS A 101 -9.46 3.46 -3.64
C LYS A 101 -10.75 3.22 -4.43
N ASP A 102 -11.61 2.34 -3.92
CA ASP A 102 -12.86 1.91 -4.56
C ASP A 102 -14.11 2.47 -3.88
N LYS A 103 -14.01 2.91 -2.62
CA LYS A 103 -15.15 3.39 -1.83
C LYS A 103 -15.08 4.90 -1.55
N PRO A 104 -16.24 5.58 -1.51
CA PRO A 104 -16.30 6.95 -1.02
C PRO A 104 -16.15 6.99 0.51
N ILE A 105 -15.44 8.00 1.01
CA ILE A 105 -15.36 8.29 2.44
C ILE A 105 -16.71 8.88 2.90
N PRO A 106 -17.33 8.38 3.99
CA PRO A 106 -18.58 8.90 4.52
C PRO A 106 -18.50 10.38 4.89
N LYS A 107 -19.63 11.10 4.78
CA LYS A 107 -19.70 12.54 5.11
C LYS A 107 -19.25 12.85 6.54
N SER A 108 -19.65 12.03 7.51
CA SER A 108 -19.23 12.18 8.91
C SER A 108 -17.71 12.16 9.04
N GLN A 109 -17.06 11.14 8.44
CA GLN A 109 -15.61 11.01 8.47
C GLN A 109 -14.91 12.17 7.74
N LEU A 110 -15.46 12.68 6.64
CA LEU A 110 -14.90 13.87 5.97
C LEU A 110 -14.92 15.09 6.89
N ILE A 111 -16.02 15.30 7.62
CA ILE A 111 -16.18 16.40 8.56
C ILE A 111 -15.21 16.26 9.74
N ASP A 112 -15.09 15.06 10.31
CA ASP A 112 -14.19 14.77 11.43
C ASP A 112 -12.71 15.00 11.05
N GLU A 113 -12.31 14.60 9.85
CA GLU A 113 -10.95 14.85 9.36
C GLU A 113 -10.73 16.32 9.02
N LEU A 114 -11.71 17.02 8.44
CA LEU A 114 -11.64 18.46 8.19
C LEU A 114 -11.47 19.25 9.49
N ALA A 115 -12.11 18.86 10.59
CA ALA A 115 -11.99 19.54 11.87
C ALA A 115 -10.54 19.65 12.38
N LYS A 116 -9.70 18.66 12.03
CA LYS A 116 -8.28 18.56 12.39
C LYS A 116 -7.36 19.37 11.45
N MET A 117 -7.90 19.96 10.37
CA MET A 117 -7.13 20.66 9.34
C MET A 117 -6.98 22.16 9.63
N PRO A 118 -6.03 22.84 8.96
CA PRO A 118 -5.86 24.29 9.08
C PRO A 118 -7.15 25.07 8.76
N PRO A 119 -7.38 26.24 9.40
CA PRO A 119 -8.57 27.07 9.18
C PRO A 119 -8.86 27.36 7.70
N SER A 120 -7.82 27.66 6.91
CA SER A 120 -7.94 27.95 5.48
C SER A 120 -8.57 26.81 4.66
N VAL A 121 -8.29 25.56 5.03
CA VAL A 121 -8.89 24.38 4.37
C VAL A 121 -10.31 24.16 4.86
N ARG A 122 -10.56 24.38 6.16
CA ARG A 122 -11.88 24.24 6.77
C ARG A 122 -12.90 25.20 6.15
N GLU A 123 -12.55 26.47 6.04
CA GLU A 123 -13.41 27.52 5.47
C GLU A 123 -13.77 27.26 4.00
N ARG A 124 -12.91 26.54 3.26
CA ARG A 124 -13.17 26.18 1.87
C ARG A 124 -14.32 25.17 1.72
N PHE A 125 -14.46 24.23 2.66
CA PHE A 125 -15.37 23.08 2.53
C PHE A 125 -16.51 23.06 3.56
N LEU A 126 -16.34 23.71 4.72
CA LEU A 126 -17.35 23.81 5.78
C LEU A 126 -18.18 25.07 5.62
N ASP A 127 -19.44 24.98 6.03
CA ASP A 127 -20.34 26.12 6.10
C ASP A 127 -19.98 27.01 7.31
N THR A 128 -19.53 28.23 7.04
CA THR A 128 -19.18 29.24 8.06
C THR A 128 -20.38 29.76 8.84
N GLY A 129 -21.61 29.53 8.35
CA GLY A 129 -22.87 29.89 9.02
C GLY A 129 -23.42 28.81 9.95
N ALA A 130 -22.84 27.61 9.97
CA ALA A 130 -23.31 26.51 10.82
C ALA A 130 -22.93 26.72 12.30
N PRO A 131 -23.79 26.33 13.27
CA PRO A 131 -23.46 26.40 14.68
C PRO A 131 -22.20 25.58 14.97
N LYS A 132 -21.27 26.13 15.77
CA LYS A 132 -19.96 25.49 16.11
C LYS A 132 -20.06 24.03 16.61
N ASN A 133 -21.22 23.62 17.13
CA ASN A 133 -21.44 22.26 17.63
C ASN A 133 -21.74 21.21 16.54
N ILE A 134 -22.12 21.61 15.30
CA ILE A 134 -22.41 20.67 14.21
C ILE A 134 -21.79 21.21 12.91
N PRO A 135 -20.49 20.95 12.66
CA PRO A 135 -19.86 21.32 11.40
C PRO A 135 -20.55 20.62 10.23
N LEU A 136 -21.05 21.40 9.28
CA LEU A 136 -21.73 20.92 8.08
C LEU A 136 -20.88 21.23 6.85
N LEU A 137 -20.90 20.32 5.88
CA LEU A 137 -20.33 20.58 4.56
C LEU A 137 -21.20 21.61 3.84
N ARG A 138 -20.56 22.51 3.09
CA ARG A 138 -21.23 23.44 2.19
C ARG A 138 -22.18 22.71 1.23
N SER A 139 -23.40 23.23 1.10
CA SER A 139 -24.45 22.65 0.25
C SER A 139 -24.17 22.85 -1.24
N ASP A 140 -23.40 23.88 -1.59
CA ASP A 140 -23.08 24.32 -2.96
C ASP A 140 -21.79 23.69 -3.54
N LEU A 141 -21.22 22.66 -2.89
CA LEU A 141 -20.01 22.00 -3.38
C LEU A 141 -20.20 21.37 -4.76
N SER A 142 -19.37 21.82 -5.71
CA SER A 142 -19.27 21.26 -7.05
C SER A 142 -18.79 19.80 -7.02
N ARG A 143 -19.01 19.08 -8.13
CA ARG A 143 -18.51 17.71 -8.29
C ARG A 143 -16.99 17.63 -8.15
N GLN A 144 -16.26 18.63 -8.66
CA GLN A 144 -14.80 18.69 -8.58
C GLN A 144 -14.33 18.91 -7.15
N GLU A 145 -14.94 19.83 -6.40
CA GLU A 145 -14.61 20.07 -4.99
C GLU A 145 -14.89 18.85 -4.10
N LYS A 146 -15.95 18.10 -4.39
CA LYS A 146 -16.23 16.83 -3.68
C LYS A 146 -15.15 15.78 -3.92
N VAL A 147 -14.65 15.66 -5.15
CA VAL A 147 -13.55 14.75 -5.48
C VAL A 147 -12.24 15.21 -4.84
N GLU A 148 -11.98 16.52 -4.86
CA GLU A 148 -10.81 17.12 -4.21
C GLU A 148 -10.84 16.88 -2.70
N LEU A 149 -11.98 17.09 -2.05
CA LEU A 149 -12.16 16.85 -0.62
C LEU A 149 -11.91 15.38 -0.26
N GLN A 150 -12.50 14.44 -1.02
CA GLN A 150 -12.26 13.01 -0.87
C GLN A 150 -10.78 12.67 -0.98
N ARG A 151 -10.08 13.23 -1.98
CA ARG A 151 -8.66 12.99 -2.21
C ARG A 151 -7.82 13.57 -1.07
N LEU A 152 -8.08 14.80 -0.68
CA LEU A 152 -7.35 15.52 0.36
C LEU A 152 -7.44 14.81 1.72
N VAL A 153 -8.65 14.39 2.09
CA VAL A 153 -8.88 13.62 3.31
C VAL A 153 -8.20 12.25 3.20
N PHE A 154 -8.37 11.54 2.08
CA PHE A 154 -7.75 10.24 1.88
C PHE A 154 -6.23 10.30 2.00
N GLU A 155 -5.56 11.27 1.38
CA GLU A 155 -4.09 11.40 1.41
C GLU A 155 -3.54 11.60 2.84
N ARG A 156 -4.29 12.30 3.71
CA ARG A 156 -3.92 12.57 5.10
C ARG A 156 -4.21 11.41 6.07
N MET A 157 -5.09 10.48 5.70
CA MET A 157 -5.43 9.34 6.56
C MET A 157 -4.20 8.44 6.82
N PRO A 158 -4.12 7.84 8.03
CA PRO A 158 -3.13 6.81 8.30
C PRO A 158 -3.37 5.59 7.39
N TYR A 159 -2.32 4.79 7.18
CA TYR A 159 -2.34 3.68 6.23
C TYR A 159 -3.46 2.66 6.52
N SER A 160 -3.65 2.31 7.79
CA SER A 160 -4.70 1.38 8.23
C SER A 160 -6.11 1.85 7.83
N GLU A 161 -6.41 3.14 7.97
CA GLU A 161 -7.71 3.71 7.59
C GLU A 161 -7.87 3.75 6.07
N LYS A 162 -6.80 4.09 5.32
CA LYS A 162 -6.82 4.05 3.84
C LYS A 162 -7.26 2.69 3.31
N LEU A 163 -6.79 1.60 3.93
CA LEU A 163 -7.13 0.24 3.53
C LEU A 163 -8.62 -0.09 3.61
N ARG A 164 -9.41 0.62 4.43
CA ARG A 164 -10.86 0.42 4.53
C ARG A 164 -11.61 0.91 3.28
N TYR A 165 -11.01 1.86 2.56
CA TYR A 165 -11.56 2.47 1.35
C TYR A 165 -10.92 1.96 0.06
N CYS A 166 -9.99 1.02 0.18
CA CYS A 166 -9.39 0.29 -0.92
C CYS A 166 -9.94 -1.14 -1.01
#